data_AF-A0A8T9CPW1-F1
#
_entry.id   AF-A0A8T9CPW1-F1
#
_cell.length_a   1.000
_cell.length_b   1.000
_cell.length_c   1.000
_cell.angle_alpha   90.00
_cell.angle_beta   90.00
_cell.angle_gamma   90.00
#
_symmetry.space_group_name_H-M   'P 1'
#
loop_
_entity.id
_entity.type
_entity.pdbx_description
1 polymer ?
#
loop_
_entity_poly.entity_id
_entity_poly.type
_entity_poly.pdbx_seq_one_letter_code
_entity_poly.pdbx_strand_id
1 'polypeptide(L)'
;LTQLTHYIDAGGGSRGARIILDRDGNSIPQTRNGFCDAWRFRSERTEDKKDKLLIHYCNGIFHVRETPVREFPIIRGIWFEKNWPGFLNGTIYQPQDE
;
A
#
# COMPACT_ATOMS: atom_id res chain seq x y z
N LEU A 1 -1.27 -11.10 10.88
CA LEU A 1 -1.60 -10.01 9.93
C LEU A 1 -0.78 -8.74 10.24
N THR A 2 0.53 -8.87 10.49
CA THR A 2 1.37 -7.81 11.11
C THR A 2 1.32 -6.47 10.36
N GLN A 3 1.40 -6.48 9.03
CA GLN A 3 1.37 -5.25 8.23
C GLN A 3 0.01 -4.57 8.17
N LEU A 4 -1.08 -5.34 8.19
CA LEU A 4 -2.42 -4.75 8.26
C LEU A 4 -2.64 -4.12 9.63
N THR A 5 -2.23 -4.79 10.70
CA THR A 5 -2.28 -4.25 12.06
C THR A 5 -1.48 -2.95 12.14
N HIS A 6 -0.21 -2.97 11.71
CA HIS A 6 0.64 -1.77 11.66
C HIS A 6 -0.01 -0.61 10.89
N TYR A 7 -0.60 -0.89 9.73
CA TYR A 7 -1.30 0.12 8.93
C TYR A 7 -2.52 0.71 9.65
N ILE A 8 -3.37 -0.13 10.25
CA ILE A 8 -4.59 0.31 10.96
C ILE A 8 -4.23 1.11 12.21
N ASP A 9 -3.21 0.68 12.96
CA ASP A 9 -2.73 1.32 14.18
C ASP A 9 -2.15 2.72 13.89
N ALA A 10 -1.53 2.90 12.72
CA ALA A 10 -1.07 4.20 12.22
C ALA A 10 -2.21 5.11 11.68
N GLY A 11 -3.47 4.71 11.88
CA GLY A 11 -4.65 5.45 11.41
C GLY A 11 -5.02 5.19 9.94
N GLY A 12 -4.48 4.13 9.34
CA GLY A 12 -4.79 3.70 7.99
C GLY A 12 -6.28 3.42 7.78
N GLY A 13 -6.75 3.74 6.58
CA GLY A 13 -8.15 3.57 6.18
C GLY A 13 -8.40 2.34 5.32
N SER A 14 -9.50 2.36 4.57
CA SER A 14 -9.91 1.26 3.69
C SER A 14 -9.10 1.28 2.40
N ARG A 15 -8.35 0.21 2.10
CA ARG A 15 -7.47 0.10 0.92
C ARG A 15 -7.59 -1.26 0.26
N GLY A 16 -7.68 -1.26 -1.08
CA GLY A 16 -7.80 -2.48 -1.88
C GLY A 16 -9.09 -3.25 -1.57
N ALA A 17 -8.97 -4.54 -1.25
CA ALA A 17 -10.11 -5.40 -0.96
C ALA A 17 -10.58 -5.36 0.52
N ARG A 18 -10.09 -4.40 1.34
CA ARG A 18 -10.41 -4.31 2.78
C ARG A 18 -11.04 -2.98 3.13
N ILE A 19 -12.13 -3.05 3.91
CA ILE A 19 -12.82 -1.91 4.50
C ILE A 19 -12.52 -1.88 6.01
N ILE A 20 -12.18 -0.70 6.53
CA ILE A 20 -11.94 -0.46 7.96
C ILE A 20 -13.15 0.27 8.52
N LEU A 21 -14.05 -0.49 9.16
CA LEU A 21 -15.23 0.05 9.82
C LEU A 21 -14.82 0.91 11.01
N ASP A 22 -15.41 2.10 11.10
CA ASP A 22 -15.10 3.06 12.14
C ASP A 22 -16.29 3.99 12.37
N ARG A 23 -16.68 4.20 13.62
CA ARG A 23 -17.80 5.08 13.98
C ARG A 23 -17.49 6.54 13.69
N ASP A 24 -16.22 6.91 13.74
CA ASP A 24 -15.75 8.25 13.40
C ASP A 24 -15.22 8.32 11.96
N GLY A 25 -15.47 7.27 11.16
CA GLY A 25 -15.10 7.21 9.76
C GLY A 25 -15.71 8.33 8.93
N ASN A 26 -14.96 8.77 7.91
CA ASN A 26 -15.33 9.88 7.04
C ASN A 26 -16.18 9.45 5.82
N SER A 27 -16.59 8.19 5.74
CA SER A 27 -17.31 7.67 4.57
C SER A 27 -18.45 6.75 4.98
N ILE A 28 -19.61 6.95 4.35
CA ILE A 28 -20.83 6.16 4.56
C ILE A 28 -21.23 5.57 3.21
N PRO A 29 -21.38 4.25 3.09
CA PRO A 29 -21.77 3.63 1.82
C PRO A 29 -23.23 3.98 1.48
N GLN A 30 -23.46 4.22 0.19
CA GLN A 30 -24.81 4.34 -0.36
C GLN A 30 -25.30 2.96 -0.80
N THR A 31 -26.51 2.61 -0.39
CA THR A 31 -27.20 1.38 -0.78
C THR A 31 -28.46 1.72 -1.58
N ARG A 32 -29.14 0.69 -2.11
CA ARG A 32 -30.47 0.87 -2.73
C ARG A 32 -31.48 1.52 -1.78
N ASN A 33 -31.32 1.34 -0.47
CA ASN A 33 -32.21 1.88 0.56
C ASN A 33 -31.72 3.22 1.12
N GLY A 34 -30.71 3.85 0.50
CA GLY A 34 -30.08 5.09 0.98
C GLY A 34 -28.75 4.84 1.70
N PHE A 35 -28.26 5.87 2.39
CA PHE A 35 -27.01 5.81 3.15
C PHE A 35 -27.13 4.87 4.36
N CYS A 36 -26.13 4.00 4.56
CA CYS A 36 -26.11 3.05 5.67
C CYS A 36 -25.00 3.40 6.67
N ASP A 37 -25.35 4.18 7.69
CA ASP A 37 -24.39 4.63 8.73
C ASP A 37 -23.79 3.48 9.54
N ALA A 38 -24.51 2.35 9.66
CA ALA A 38 -24.01 1.14 10.33
C ALA A 38 -22.73 0.57 9.68
N TRP A 39 -22.45 0.93 8.42
CA TRP A 39 -21.26 0.50 7.68
C TRP A 39 -20.30 1.66 7.41
N ARG A 40 -20.33 2.70 8.24
CA ARG A 40 -19.37 3.80 8.19
C ARG A 40 -17.92 3.27 8.30
N PHE A 41 -17.04 3.85 7.50
CA PHE A 41 -15.66 3.41 7.38
C PHE A 41 -14.68 4.57 7.21
N ARG A 42 -13.40 4.31 7.50
CA ARG A 42 -12.29 5.20 7.15
C ARG A 42 -11.96 5.07 5.68
N SER A 43 -12.03 6.12 4.88
CA SER A 43 -11.44 6.13 3.53
C SER A 43 -9.90 6.06 3.58
N GLU A 44 -9.27 5.55 2.52
CA GLU A 44 -7.82 5.65 2.33
C GLU A 44 -7.36 7.11 2.41
N ARG A 45 -6.30 7.38 3.17
CA ARG A 45 -5.71 8.72 3.24
C ARG A 45 -4.88 8.98 1.99
N THR A 46 -4.83 10.24 1.54
CA THR A 46 -4.05 10.59 0.33
C THR A 46 -2.55 10.34 0.54
N GLU A 47 -2.07 10.49 1.77
CA GLU A 47 -0.68 10.26 2.17
C GLU A 47 -0.29 8.79 2.02
N ASP A 48 -1.20 7.85 2.35
CA ASP A 48 -0.97 6.40 2.27
C ASP A 48 -0.71 5.91 0.83
N LYS A 49 -1.02 6.74 -0.19
CA LYS A 49 -0.76 6.44 -1.61
C LYS A 49 0.68 6.71 -2.02
N LYS A 50 1.41 7.53 -1.26
CA LYS A 50 2.80 7.91 -1.54
C LYS A 50 3.78 6.82 -1.14
N ASP A 51 3.40 6.01 -0.15
CA ASP A 51 4.25 4.98 0.42
C ASP A 51 3.63 3.58 0.25
N LYS A 52 4.51 2.58 0.23
CA LYS A 52 4.19 1.17 0.32
C LYS A 52 4.78 0.61 1.61
N LEU A 53 4.07 -0.34 2.19
CA LEU A 53 4.56 -1.10 3.34
C LEU A 53 5.28 -2.35 2.84
N LEU A 54 6.55 -2.49 3.22
CA LEU A 54 7.35 -3.68 2.99
C LEU A 54 7.41 -4.50 4.28
N ILE A 55 7.24 -5.81 4.14
CA ILE A 55 7.34 -6.75 5.25
C ILE A 55 8.56 -7.63 5.00
N HIS A 56 9.41 -7.75 6.02
CA HIS A 56 10.52 -8.68 6.02
C HIS A 56 10.38 -9.62 7.21
N TYR A 57 10.48 -10.93 6.98
CA TYR A 57 10.49 -11.92 8.05
C TYR A 57 11.92 -12.36 8.31
N CYS A 58 12.41 -12.12 9.53
CA CYS A 58 13.76 -12.48 9.96
C CYS A 58 13.73 -12.90 11.42
N ASN A 59 14.52 -13.91 11.81
CA ASN A 59 14.70 -14.34 13.20
C ASN A 59 13.38 -14.58 13.98
N GLY A 60 12.35 -15.11 13.32
CA GLY A 60 11.07 -15.40 13.96
C GLY A 60 10.10 -14.23 14.08
N ILE A 61 10.47 -13.04 13.58
CA ILE A 61 9.67 -11.81 13.69
C ILE A 61 9.43 -11.15 12.33
N PHE A 62 8.30 -10.46 12.20
CA PHE A 62 7.97 -9.66 11.03
C PHE A 62 8.34 -8.19 11.28
N HIS A 63 9.27 -7.69 10.49
CA HIS A 63 9.61 -6.27 10.41
C HIS A 63 8.76 -5.61 9.34
N VAL A 64 8.22 -4.43 9.64
CA VAL A 64 7.44 -3.62 8.70
C VAL A 64 8.17 -2.30 8.51
N ARG A 65 8.36 -1.87 7.27
CA ARG A 65 8.93 -0.56 6.92
C ARG A 65 8.09 0.12 5.85
N GLU A 66 7.99 1.44 5.93
CA GLU A 66 7.43 2.26 4.87
C GLU A 66 8.53 2.60 3.84
N THR A 67 8.16 2.65 2.57
CA THR A 67 9.07 3.01 1.49
C THR A 67 8.28 3.75 0.42
N PRO A 68 8.82 4.82 -0.18
CA PRO A 68 8.14 5.53 -1.25
C PRO A 68 7.73 4.59 -2.40
N VAL A 69 6.54 4.84 -2.93
CA VAL A 69 6.10 4.24 -4.20
C VAL A 69 7.00 4.79 -5.29
N ARG A 70 7.45 3.90 -6.18
CA ARG A 70 8.27 4.29 -7.33
C ARG A 70 7.49 5.28 -8.19
N GLU A 71 8.10 6.42 -8.52
CA GLU A 71 7.51 7.38 -9.44
C GLU A 71 7.21 6.72 -10.78
N PHE A 72 6.03 7.04 -11.32
CA PHE A 72 5.65 6.53 -12.63
C PHE A 72 6.49 7.24 -13.68
N PRO A 73 7.29 6.51 -14.48
CA PRO A 73 8.20 7.16 -15.40
C PRO A 73 7.42 7.76 -16.59
N ILE A 74 7.94 8.83 -17.20
CA ILE A 74 7.32 9.46 -18.38
C ILE A 74 7.35 8.46 -19.54
N ILE A 75 6.20 7.88 -19.87
CA ILE A 75 6.08 6.75 -20.83
C ILE A 75 6.50 7.13 -22.27
N ARG A 76 6.51 8.42 -22.61
CA ARG A 76 6.95 8.87 -23.94
C ARG A 76 8.44 8.58 -24.13
N GLY A 77 8.76 7.61 -24.98
CA GLY A 77 10.14 7.18 -25.27
C GLY A 77 10.65 6.00 -24.44
N ILE A 78 9.78 5.39 -23.61
CA ILE A 78 10.12 4.21 -22.80
C ILE A 78 9.90 2.94 -23.62
N TRP A 79 11.00 2.28 -23.97
CA TRP A 79 11.02 0.92 -24.51
C TRP A 79 11.37 -0.05 -23.38
N PHE A 80 10.68 -1.20 -23.34
CA PHE A 80 10.86 -2.23 -22.32
C PHE A 80 12.35 -2.59 -22.11
N GLU A 81 13.08 -2.78 -23.21
CA GLU A 81 14.50 -3.15 -23.24
C GLU A 81 15.42 -2.12 -22.56
N LYS A 82 15.05 -0.82 -22.55
CA LYS A 82 15.88 0.24 -21.95
C LYS A 82 15.68 0.41 -20.45
N ASN A 83 14.56 -0.06 -19.89
CA ASN A 83 14.19 0.22 -18.50
C ASN A 83 14.33 -0.98 -17.55
N TRP A 84 14.69 -2.15 -18.10
CA TRP A 84 14.91 -3.38 -17.34
C TRP A 84 16.35 -3.93 -17.43
N PRO A 85 17.41 -3.11 -17.57
CA PRO A 85 18.76 -3.64 -17.70
C PRO A 85 19.17 -4.43 -16.47
N GLY A 86 18.68 -4.07 -15.28
CA GLY A 86 18.98 -4.84 -14.07
C GLY A 86 18.32 -6.23 -14.03
N PHE A 87 17.14 -6.39 -14.65
CA PHE A 87 16.55 -7.72 -14.82
C PHE A 87 17.33 -8.52 -15.87
N LEU A 88 17.64 -7.90 -17.01
CA LEU A 88 18.40 -8.54 -18.10
C LEU A 88 19.81 -8.94 -17.66
N ASN A 89 20.46 -8.13 -16.83
CA ASN A 89 21.81 -8.34 -16.33
C ASN A 89 21.83 -9.04 -14.96
N GLY A 90 20.66 -9.40 -14.40
CA GLY A 90 20.55 -10.08 -13.11
C GLY A 90 20.93 -9.25 -11.87
N THR A 91 21.16 -7.94 -11.99
CA THR A 91 21.55 -7.10 -10.85
C THR A 91 20.41 -6.89 -9.84
N ILE A 92 19.16 -7.12 -10.22
CA ILE A 92 18.01 -7.07 -9.28
C ILE A 92 18.03 -8.17 -8.22
N TYR A 93 18.88 -9.19 -8.39
CA TYR A 93 19.04 -10.30 -7.44
C TYR A 93 20.23 -10.10 -6.50
N GLN A 94 21.03 -9.05 -6.70
CA GLN A 94 22.12 -8.75 -5.78
C GLN A 94 21.53 -8.26 -4.45
N PRO A 95 22.07 -8.72 -3.30
CA PRO A 95 21.68 -8.16 -2.02
C PRO A 95 21.91 -6.65 -2.05
N GLN A 96 20.91 -5.85 -1.70
CA GLN A 96 21.16 -4.46 -1.38
C GLN A 96 21.86 -4.45 -0.02
N ASP A 97 23.09 -3.96 0.03
CA ASP A 97 23.78 -3.72 1.30
C ASP A 97 22.91 -2.78 2.16
N GLU A 98 22.66 -3.18 3.42
CA GLU A 98 21.84 -2.47 4.41
C GLU A 98 22.48 -1.17 4.92
#